data_AF-A0A933C282-F1
#
_entry.id   AF-A0A933C282-F1
#
_cell.length_a   1.000
_cell.length_b   1.000
_cell.length_c   1.000
_cell.angle_alpha   90.00
_cell.angle_beta   90.00
_cell.angle_gamma   90.00
#
_symmetry.space_group_name_H-M   'P 1'
#
loop_
_entity.id
_entity.type
_entity.pdbx_description
1 polymer ?
#
loop_
_entity_poly.entity_id
_entity_poly.type
_entity_poly.pdbx_seq_one_letter_code
_entity_poly.pdbx_strand_id
1 'polypeptide(L)'
;MRRLRRAALAVILIALAACDNVEWGGARIAIVRPPAKGAGRAADTAREAERLPEGPVLYHVRATGAAGVMVPVAEIAGDSLRPLRATDWVAFGRRFIAQHLRQGTEFALFHAGIRRGTLVLRSASMPDSTVCPRLPRASGILELTANGQEAAEFLALAKPHAPGTRRQRSPPPAPDRRLDLIAPILAEQLLRARAAPLPSNWQRARAQLVPLPLPGATDPGFAASFLVDDTLGTGLDDEGHSVFFVARPVAQTGYDTIFVRYADYARVGKEAPRLVDFLDWNRDDRVELLLEVFGSSDAWFEAVGQIDGRFQRVFDGRCERPRLRVPAVTQDTGAPSVTPPRRSAPAAERPAPAAAPELLGRPAAPRARPRPAPADTPPPAPRDTLAPDTAGAPGSSL
;
A
#
# COMPACT_ATOMS: atom_id res chain seq x y z
N MET A 1 -85.77 3.62 -35.44
CA MET A 1 -84.54 4.45 -35.30
C MET A 1 -83.39 3.56 -34.84
N ARG A 2 -82.20 3.73 -35.44
CA ARG A 2 -80.83 3.32 -35.00
C ARG A 2 -80.62 1.80 -34.74
N ARG A 3 -80.01 1.06 -35.67
CA ARG A 3 -78.55 0.72 -35.81
C ARG A 3 -77.94 0.30 -34.46
N LEU A 4 -77.31 -0.84 -34.26
CA LEU A 4 -76.28 -1.54 -35.05
C LEU A 4 -76.36 -3.06 -34.78
N ARG A 5 -76.46 -3.87 -35.83
CA ARG A 5 -75.41 -4.73 -36.42
C ARG A 5 -75.12 -6.03 -35.65
N ARG A 6 -75.84 -7.06 -36.07
CA ARG A 6 -75.52 -8.49 -35.97
C ARG A 6 -74.37 -8.81 -36.92
N ALA A 7 -73.46 -9.69 -36.51
CA ALA A 7 -72.80 -10.61 -37.43
C ALA A 7 -72.26 -11.79 -36.63
N ALA A 8 -72.95 -12.92 -36.79
CA ALA A 8 -72.48 -14.23 -36.34
C ALA A 8 -71.40 -14.75 -37.29
N LEU A 9 -70.52 -15.55 -36.69
CA LEU A 9 -69.50 -16.43 -37.27
C LEU A 9 -69.85 -16.98 -38.67
N ALA A 10 -68.94 -16.79 -39.64
CA ALA A 10 -68.81 -17.65 -40.81
C ALA A 10 -67.36 -18.14 -40.88
N VAL A 11 -67.19 -19.42 -40.61
CA VAL A 11 -65.95 -20.18 -40.82
C VAL A 11 -65.83 -20.47 -42.31
N ILE A 12 -64.74 -20.04 -42.94
CA ILE A 12 -64.31 -20.57 -44.24
C ILE A 12 -62.92 -21.19 -44.04
N LEU A 13 -62.89 -22.51 -44.09
CA LEU A 13 -61.71 -23.34 -44.26
C LEU A 13 -61.17 -23.16 -45.69
N ILE A 14 -59.92 -22.75 -45.84
CA ILE A 14 -59.15 -23.03 -47.08
C ILE A 14 -57.81 -23.64 -46.67
N ALA A 15 -57.70 -24.94 -46.92
CA ALA A 15 -56.45 -25.67 -46.86
C ALA A 15 -55.69 -25.49 -48.19
N LEU A 16 -54.44 -25.05 -48.05
CA LEU A 16 -53.25 -25.29 -48.88
C LEU A 16 -53.45 -25.82 -50.31
N ALA A 17 -53.07 -24.98 -51.28
CA ALA A 17 -52.38 -25.43 -52.48
C ALA A 17 -51.26 -24.42 -52.81
N ALA A 18 -50.15 -24.98 -53.29
CA ALA A 18 -48.82 -24.41 -53.32
C ALA A 18 -48.60 -23.27 -54.34
N CYS A 19 -47.41 -22.67 -54.19
CA CYS A 19 -46.64 -21.87 -55.15
C CYS A 19 -46.76 -20.34 -55.00
N ASP A 20 -45.86 -19.78 -54.18
CA ASP A 20 -45.24 -18.49 -54.51
C ASP A 20 -43.73 -18.63 -54.32
N ASN A 21 -43.04 -18.94 -55.42
CA ASN A 21 -41.63 -18.65 -55.57
C ASN A 21 -41.54 -17.18 -56.00
N VAL A 22 -41.06 -16.30 -55.12
CA VAL A 22 -40.80 -14.91 -55.49
C VAL A 22 -39.34 -14.80 -55.90
N GLU A 23 -39.11 -14.55 -57.19
CA GLU A 23 -37.78 -14.46 -57.81
C GLU A 23 -37.23 -13.03 -57.68
N TRP A 24 -36.33 -12.83 -56.71
CA TRP A 24 -35.53 -11.62 -56.62
C TRP A 24 -34.12 -11.93 -57.11
N GLY A 25 -33.79 -11.47 -58.32
CA GLY A 25 -32.41 -11.29 -58.78
C GLY A 25 -31.42 -12.42 -58.44
N GLY A 26 -31.67 -13.64 -58.93
CA GLY A 26 -30.62 -14.66 -59.07
C GLY A 26 -30.12 -15.37 -57.80
N ALA A 27 -30.74 -15.19 -56.63
CA ALA A 27 -30.38 -15.95 -55.43
C ALA A 27 -31.54 -16.86 -54.96
N ARG A 28 -31.31 -18.18 -54.94
CA ARG A 28 -32.26 -19.15 -54.36
C ARG A 28 -32.05 -19.24 -52.85
N ILE A 29 -32.99 -18.70 -52.08
CA ILE A 29 -33.01 -18.83 -50.61
C ILE A 29 -33.89 -20.03 -50.25
N ALA A 30 -33.28 -21.07 -49.67
CA ALA A 30 -34.02 -22.17 -49.05
C ALA A 30 -34.10 -21.94 -47.54
N ILE A 31 -35.31 -21.75 -47.01
CA ILE A 31 -35.54 -21.67 -45.56
C ILE A 31 -35.56 -23.11 -45.01
N VAL A 32 -34.41 -23.57 -44.54
CA VAL A 32 -34.30 -24.86 -43.84
C VAL A 32 -34.66 -24.65 -42.37
N ARG A 33 -35.61 -25.43 -41.84
CA ARG A 33 -35.91 -25.40 -40.40
C ARG A 33 -34.67 -25.86 -39.62
N PRO A 34 -34.24 -25.13 -38.57
CA PRO A 34 -33.18 -25.62 -37.72
C PRO A 34 -33.59 -26.97 -37.11
N PRO A 35 -32.65 -27.91 -36.94
CA PRO A 35 -32.94 -29.21 -36.35
C PRO A 35 -33.65 -29.01 -35.01
N ALA A 36 -34.65 -29.85 -34.73
CA ALA A 36 -35.37 -29.82 -33.46
C ALA A 36 -34.36 -29.83 -32.31
N LYS A 37 -34.56 -28.94 -31.32
CA LYS A 37 -33.76 -28.91 -30.09
C LYS A 37 -33.80 -30.31 -29.45
N GLY A 38 -32.79 -31.12 -29.73
CA GLY A 38 -32.44 -32.25 -28.90
C GLY A 38 -32.24 -31.72 -27.48
N ALA A 39 -32.74 -32.49 -26.52
CA ALA A 39 -32.67 -32.24 -25.08
C ALA A 39 -31.54 -31.29 -24.74
N GLY A 40 -31.91 -30.10 -24.23
CA GLY A 40 -30.96 -29.09 -23.85
C GLY A 40 -29.89 -29.75 -23.00
N ARG A 41 -28.71 -29.97 -23.61
CA ARG A 41 -27.47 -29.96 -22.87
C ARG A 41 -27.59 -28.68 -22.09
N ALA A 42 -27.76 -28.80 -20.77
CA ALA A 42 -27.60 -27.66 -19.88
C ALA A 42 -26.36 -26.96 -20.44
N ALA A 43 -26.53 -25.73 -20.92
CA ALA A 43 -25.38 -24.90 -21.12
C ALA A 43 -24.81 -24.86 -19.71
N ASP A 44 -23.79 -25.68 -19.47
CA ASP A 44 -22.84 -25.41 -18.42
C ASP A 44 -22.44 -23.99 -18.74
N THR A 45 -23.06 -23.05 -18.04
CA THR A 45 -22.43 -21.78 -17.72
C THR A 45 -21.22 -22.20 -16.91
N ALA A 46 -20.19 -22.72 -17.60
CA ALA A 46 -18.86 -22.83 -17.10
C ALA A 46 -18.55 -21.41 -16.68
N ARG A 47 -18.66 -21.15 -15.37
CA ARG A 47 -18.18 -19.92 -14.76
C ARG A 47 -16.82 -19.71 -15.37
N GLU A 48 -16.68 -18.65 -16.16
CA GLU A 48 -15.41 -18.32 -16.81
C GLU A 48 -14.36 -18.33 -15.70
N ALA A 49 -13.43 -19.29 -15.79
CA ALA A 49 -12.55 -19.57 -14.68
C ALA A 49 -11.77 -18.28 -14.39
N GLU A 50 -11.88 -17.80 -13.17
CA GLU A 50 -11.33 -16.50 -12.79
C GLU A 50 -9.86 -16.40 -13.21
N ARG A 51 -9.50 -15.29 -13.85
CA ARG A 51 -8.20 -15.11 -14.47
C ARG A 51 -7.11 -15.09 -13.39
N LEU A 52 -6.13 -15.97 -13.52
CA LEU A 52 -4.89 -15.87 -12.77
C LEU A 52 -3.99 -14.80 -13.40
N PRO A 53 -3.11 -14.16 -12.61
CA PRO A 53 -2.14 -13.24 -13.19
C PRO A 53 -1.25 -13.97 -14.19
N GLU A 54 -1.05 -13.35 -15.35
CA GLU A 54 -0.21 -13.88 -16.41
C GLU A 54 1.17 -13.22 -16.40
N GLY A 55 1.23 -11.98 -15.91
CA GLY A 55 2.45 -11.22 -15.70
C GLY A 55 3.11 -11.47 -14.34
N PRO A 56 4.24 -10.79 -14.10
CA PRO A 56 4.91 -10.81 -12.81
C PRO A 56 3.99 -10.36 -11.67
N VAL A 57 4.05 -11.03 -10.53
CA VAL A 57 3.33 -10.62 -9.32
C VAL A 57 4.32 -9.99 -8.36
N LEU A 58 4.00 -8.80 -7.85
CA LEU A 58 4.71 -8.15 -6.77
C LEU A 58 4.26 -8.75 -5.43
N TYR A 59 5.21 -9.02 -4.56
CA TYR A 59 4.97 -9.55 -3.23
C TYR A 59 5.60 -8.65 -2.16
N HIS A 60 4.98 -8.61 -0.99
CA HIS A 60 5.56 -8.07 0.24
C HIS A 60 6.01 -9.22 1.12
N VAL A 61 7.20 -9.11 1.70
CA VAL A 61 7.78 -10.12 2.59
C VAL A 61 8.12 -9.45 3.92
N ARG A 62 7.67 -10.05 5.01
CA ARG A 62 8.09 -9.70 6.37
C ARG A 62 9.00 -10.78 6.93
N ALA A 63 10.19 -10.38 7.39
CA ALA A 63 11.14 -11.28 8.02
C ALA A 63 10.76 -11.60 9.47
N THR A 64 10.95 -12.85 9.85
CA THR A 64 10.78 -13.38 11.19
C THR A 64 11.96 -14.31 11.49
N GLY A 65 13.08 -13.72 11.93
CA GLY A 65 14.36 -14.44 12.04
C GLY A 65 14.87 -14.88 10.66
N ALA A 66 15.24 -16.16 10.54
CA ALA A 66 15.69 -16.75 9.27
C ALA A 66 14.55 -17.14 8.30
N ALA A 67 13.29 -16.94 8.71
CA ALA A 67 12.11 -17.22 7.90
C ALA A 67 11.45 -15.92 7.43
N GLY A 68 10.67 -16.00 6.36
CA GLY A 68 9.86 -14.89 5.86
C GLY A 68 8.43 -15.30 5.59
N VAL A 69 7.49 -14.41 5.88
CA VAL A 69 6.09 -14.52 5.47
C VAL A 69 5.87 -13.60 4.27
N MET A 70 5.37 -14.15 3.18
CA MET A 70 5.17 -13.47 1.91
C MET A 70 3.68 -13.38 1.57
N VAL A 71 3.24 -12.19 1.16
CA VAL A 71 1.88 -11.92 0.70
C VAL A 71 1.91 -11.31 -0.71
N PRO A 72 1.08 -11.79 -1.64
CA PRO A 72 0.97 -11.17 -2.95
C PRO A 72 0.25 -9.82 -2.81
N VAL A 73 0.75 -8.83 -3.54
CA VAL A 73 0.20 -7.47 -3.57
C VAL A 73 -0.69 -7.31 -4.80
N ALA A 74 -0.07 -7.44 -5.98
CA ALA A 74 -0.72 -7.17 -7.26
C ALA A 74 0.10 -7.74 -8.42
N GLU A 75 -0.52 -7.84 -9.60
CA GLU A 75 0.19 -8.14 -10.85
C GLU A 75 0.77 -6.84 -11.44
N ILE A 76 2.02 -6.87 -11.89
CA ILE A 76 2.67 -5.74 -12.56
C ILE A 76 2.15 -5.64 -14.00
N ALA A 77 1.62 -4.47 -14.35
CA ALA A 77 1.02 -4.19 -15.66
C ALA A 77 1.52 -2.84 -16.21
N GLY A 78 2.75 -2.84 -16.73
CA GLY A 78 3.43 -1.62 -17.17
C GLY A 78 3.63 -0.65 -16.01
N ASP A 79 3.18 0.59 -16.18
CA ASP A 79 3.32 1.68 -15.19
C ASP A 79 2.25 1.64 -14.08
N SER A 80 1.53 0.51 -13.97
CA SER A 80 0.46 0.31 -13.01
C SER A 80 0.52 -1.08 -12.38
N LEU A 81 -0.25 -1.26 -11.30
CA LEU A 81 -0.48 -2.59 -10.74
C LEU A 81 -1.95 -2.98 -10.91
N ARG A 82 -2.17 -4.21 -11.38
CA ARG A 82 -3.50 -4.80 -11.52
C ARG A 82 -3.86 -5.57 -10.25
N PRO A 83 -4.99 -5.23 -9.58
CA PRO A 83 -5.42 -5.94 -8.38
C PRO A 83 -5.70 -7.42 -8.64
N LEU A 84 -5.32 -8.27 -7.69
CA LEU A 84 -5.70 -9.67 -7.67
C LEU A 84 -7.13 -9.77 -7.12
N ARG A 85 -8.12 -9.88 -8.02
CA ARG A 85 -9.53 -9.97 -7.66
C ARG A 85 -9.99 -11.42 -7.75
N ALA A 86 -10.74 -11.85 -6.74
CA ALA A 86 -11.42 -13.13 -6.77
C ALA A 86 -12.88 -13.05 -6.32
N THR A 87 -13.77 -13.76 -7.01
CA THR A 87 -15.15 -14.01 -6.59
C THR A 87 -15.21 -15.26 -5.72
N ASP A 88 -14.48 -16.31 -6.11
CA ASP A 88 -14.24 -17.50 -5.27
C ASP A 88 -12.78 -17.53 -4.83
N TRP A 89 -12.52 -16.93 -3.67
CA TRP A 89 -11.18 -16.86 -3.08
C TRP A 89 -10.55 -18.23 -2.82
N VAL A 90 -11.34 -19.28 -2.55
CA VAL A 90 -10.80 -20.61 -2.26
C VAL A 90 -10.32 -21.27 -3.54
N ALA A 91 -11.15 -21.25 -4.60
CA ALA A 91 -10.76 -21.82 -5.90
C ALA A 91 -9.62 -21.02 -6.54
N PHE A 92 -9.69 -19.68 -6.52
CA PHE A 92 -8.62 -18.80 -6.98
C PHE A 92 -7.32 -19.08 -6.23
N GLY A 93 -7.37 -19.10 -4.90
CA GLY A 93 -6.19 -19.27 -4.06
C GLY A 93 -5.50 -20.61 -4.26
N ARG A 94 -6.26 -21.71 -4.40
CA ARG A 94 -5.69 -23.03 -4.73
C ARG A 94 -4.95 -23.04 -6.07
N ARG A 95 -5.56 -22.45 -7.10
CA ARG A 95 -4.94 -22.34 -8.43
C ARG A 95 -3.73 -21.41 -8.41
N PHE A 96 -3.82 -20.29 -7.71
CA PHE A 96 -2.72 -19.35 -7.52
C PHE A 96 -1.52 -20.01 -6.83
N ILE A 97 -1.76 -20.76 -5.74
CA ILE A 97 -0.70 -21.52 -5.06
C ILE A 97 -0.07 -22.54 -6.00
N ALA A 98 -0.89 -23.29 -6.73
CA ALA A 98 -0.43 -24.31 -7.66
C ALA A 98 0.38 -23.75 -8.84
N GLN A 99 0.21 -22.47 -9.20
CA GLN A 99 0.92 -21.84 -10.32
C GLN A 99 2.10 -20.97 -9.88
N HIS A 100 1.93 -20.16 -8.84
CA HIS A 100 2.90 -19.12 -8.46
C HIS A 100 3.62 -19.37 -7.14
N LEU A 101 3.10 -20.23 -6.25
CA LEU A 101 3.64 -20.44 -4.89
C LEU A 101 3.99 -21.90 -4.61
N ARG A 102 4.54 -22.61 -5.60
CA ARG A 102 5.00 -23.98 -5.40
C ARG A 102 6.17 -24.01 -4.41
N GLN A 103 6.22 -25.03 -3.57
CA GLN A 103 7.38 -25.27 -2.71
C GLN A 103 8.68 -25.32 -3.53
N GLY A 104 9.74 -24.72 -3.00
CA GLY A 104 11.03 -24.57 -3.68
C GLY A 104 11.08 -23.43 -4.70
N THR A 105 9.97 -22.74 -4.97
CA THR A 105 9.99 -21.54 -5.82
C THR A 105 10.78 -20.44 -5.14
N GLU A 106 11.62 -19.76 -5.91
CA GLU A 106 12.56 -18.77 -5.41
C GLU A 106 12.16 -17.35 -5.82
N PHE A 107 12.23 -16.44 -4.86
CA PHE A 107 11.89 -15.04 -5.02
C PHE A 107 13.11 -14.19 -4.71
N ALA A 108 13.45 -13.26 -5.61
CA ALA A 108 14.46 -12.25 -5.32
C ALA A 108 13.86 -11.22 -4.35
N LEU A 109 14.61 -10.91 -3.29
CA LEU A 109 14.22 -9.95 -2.26
C LEU A 109 14.91 -8.62 -2.49
N PHE A 110 14.16 -7.53 -2.39
CA PHE A 110 14.61 -6.17 -2.61
C PHE A 110 14.35 -5.33 -1.37
N HIS A 111 15.33 -4.50 -1.02
CA HIS A 111 15.18 -3.46 -0.02
C HIS A 111 15.98 -2.23 -0.41
N ALA A 112 15.35 -1.05 -0.33
CA ALA A 112 15.90 0.22 -0.78
C ALA A 112 16.35 0.17 -2.25
N GLY A 113 15.51 -0.40 -3.11
CA GLY A 113 15.77 -0.53 -4.56
C GLY A 113 16.87 -1.51 -4.95
N ILE A 114 17.47 -2.26 -4.02
CA ILE A 114 18.52 -3.24 -4.32
C ILE A 114 18.19 -4.64 -3.86
N ARG A 115 18.69 -5.63 -4.61
CA ARG A 115 18.55 -7.03 -4.26
C ARG A 115 19.35 -7.35 -3.01
N ARG A 116 18.68 -7.82 -1.96
CA ARG A 116 19.26 -8.20 -0.65
C ARG A 116 19.39 -9.69 -0.43
N GLY A 117 18.72 -10.50 -1.23
CA GLY A 117 18.76 -11.95 -1.04
C GLY A 117 17.74 -12.71 -1.88
N THR A 118 17.41 -13.89 -1.38
CA THR A 118 16.40 -14.78 -1.93
C THR A 118 15.49 -15.31 -0.82
N LEU A 119 14.19 -15.45 -1.10
CA LEU A 119 13.29 -16.28 -0.31
C LEU A 119 13.03 -17.59 -1.06
N VAL A 120 13.27 -18.72 -0.39
CA VAL A 120 12.95 -20.06 -0.92
C VAL A 120 11.68 -20.55 -0.24
N LEU A 121 10.60 -20.72 -1.00
CA LEU A 121 9.30 -21.11 -0.45
C LEU A 121 9.31 -22.51 0.15
N ARG A 122 8.72 -22.63 1.34
CA ARG A 122 8.50 -23.89 2.05
C ARG A 122 7.04 -24.33 1.98
N SER A 123 6.11 -23.40 2.17
CA SER A 123 4.68 -23.69 2.15
C SER A 123 3.87 -22.46 1.75
N ALA A 124 2.66 -22.69 1.26
CA ALA A 124 1.67 -21.65 1.04
C ALA A 124 0.29 -22.15 1.45
N SER A 125 -0.51 -21.26 2.02
CA SER A 125 -1.84 -21.58 2.54
C SER A 125 -2.79 -20.41 2.37
N MET A 126 -4.09 -20.70 2.48
CA MET A 126 -5.12 -19.67 2.50
C MET A 126 -5.24 -19.08 3.90
N PRO A 127 -5.35 -17.75 4.04
CA PRO A 127 -5.66 -17.15 5.32
C PRO A 127 -7.12 -17.44 5.74
N ASP A 128 -7.43 -17.12 7.00
CA ASP A 128 -8.77 -17.21 7.56
C ASP A 128 -9.76 -16.30 6.82
N SER A 129 -11.05 -16.58 6.97
CA SER A 129 -12.13 -15.87 6.27
C SER A 129 -12.31 -14.41 6.69
N THR A 130 -11.63 -13.97 7.75
CA THR A 130 -11.65 -12.58 8.25
C THR A 130 -10.63 -11.68 7.53
N VAL A 131 -9.68 -12.26 6.80
CA VAL A 131 -8.65 -11.51 6.06
C VAL A 131 -9.18 -11.09 4.70
N CYS A 132 -8.91 -9.84 4.35
CA CYS A 132 -9.38 -9.22 3.12
C CYS A 132 -8.25 -8.38 2.49
N PRO A 133 -7.96 -8.54 1.18
CA PRO A 133 -8.44 -9.63 0.32
C PRO A 133 -7.89 -10.97 0.83
N ARG A 134 -8.63 -12.06 0.58
CA ARG A 134 -8.28 -13.39 1.10
C ARG A 134 -7.22 -14.07 0.23
N LEU A 135 -6.11 -13.38 0.00
CA LEU A 135 -5.02 -13.85 -0.85
C LEU A 135 -4.15 -14.88 -0.13
N PRO A 136 -3.59 -15.88 -0.85
CA PRO A 136 -2.67 -16.85 -0.27
C PRO A 136 -1.49 -16.20 0.47
N ARG A 137 -1.08 -16.80 1.58
CA ARG A 137 0.15 -16.44 2.30
C ARG A 137 1.15 -17.56 2.18
N ALA A 138 2.39 -17.22 1.88
CA ALA A 138 3.48 -18.17 1.78
C ALA A 138 4.51 -17.94 2.89
N SER A 139 5.20 -19.01 3.27
CA SER A 139 6.31 -18.97 4.20
C SER A 139 7.52 -19.66 3.59
N GLY A 140 8.70 -19.15 3.87
CA GLY A 140 9.94 -19.65 3.29
C GLY A 140 11.16 -19.31 4.14
N ILE A 141 12.32 -19.77 3.67
CA ILE A 141 13.62 -19.46 4.28
C ILE A 141 14.24 -18.26 3.57
N LEU A 142 14.79 -17.34 4.34
CA LEU A 142 15.50 -16.16 3.86
C LEU A 142 16.99 -16.46 3.72
N GLU A 143 17.50 -16.29 2.51
CA GLU A 143 18.92 -16.33 2.18
C GLU A 143 19.37 -14.90 1.89
N LEU A 144 19.72 -14.17 2.95
CA LEU A 144 20.07 -12.75 2.87
C LEU A 144 21.58 -12.56 2.79
N THR A 145 21.97 -11.54 2.03
CA THR A 145 23.32 -10.95 2.10
C THR A 145 23.56 -10.32 3.48
N ALA A 146 24.83 -10.05 3.83
CA ALA A 146 25.18 -9.43 5.12
C ALA A 146 24.38 -8.15 5.41
N ASN A 147 24.31 -7.24 4.42
CA ASN A 147 23.55 -5.99 4.52
C ASN A 147 22.03 -6.17 4.37
N GLY A 148 21.55 -7.38 4.10
CA GLY A 148 20.13 -7.70 4.04
C GLY A 148 19.54 -8.04 5.41
N GLN A 149 20.38 -8.46 6.37
CA GLN A 149 19.94 -8.94 7.69
C GLN A 149 19.34 -7.83 8.57
N GLU A 150 19.63 -6.56 8.26
CA GLU A 150 19.12 -5.40 9.01
C GLU A 150 17.68 -5.03 8.62
N ALA A 151 17.20 -5.48 7.46
CA ALA A 151 15.87 -5.16 6.96
C ALA A 151 14.83 -6.16 7.46
N ALA A 152 13.73 -5.64 8.01
CA ALA A 152 12.61 -6.46 8.48
C ALA A 152 11.56 -6.73 7.37
N GLU A 153 11.59 -5.96 6.30
CA GLU A 153 10.60 -6.00 5.21
C GLU A 153 11.27 -5.89 3.86
N PHE A 154 10.69 -6.56 2.86
CA PHE A 154 11.20 -6.60 1.50
C PHE A 154 10.08 -6.57 0.48
N LEU A 155 10.38 -6.01 -0.69
CA LEU A 155 9.63 -6.32 -1.90
C LEU A 155 10.21 -7.58 -2.54
N ALA A 156 9.35 -8.38 -3.16
CA ALA A 156 9.78 -9.63 -3.77
C ALA A 156 9.13 -9.87 -5.13
N LEU A 157 9.92 -10.46 -6.02
CA LEU A 157 9.52 -10.89 -7.36
C LEU A 157 10.07 -12.28 -7.61
N ALA A 158 9.33 -13.13 -8.32
CA ALA A 158 9.85 -14.42 -8.74
C ALA A 158 11.16 -14.20 -9.55
N LYS A 159 12.20 -15.00 -9.29
CA LYS A 159 13.54 -14.77 -9.88
C LYS A 159 13.55 -14.53 -11.41
N PRO A 160 12.74 -15.24 -12.24
CA PRO A 160 12.69 -14.99 -13.68
C PRO A 160 12.23 -13.57 -14.08
N HIS A 161 11.46 -12.92 -13.20
CA HIS A 161 10.90 -11.58 -13.41
C HIS A 161 11.60 -10.51 -12.58
N ALA A 162 12.57 -10.87 -11.74
CA ALA A 162 13.33 -9.94 -10.94
C ALA A 162 14.12 -8.96 -11.84
N PRO A 163 14.09 -7.64 -11.58
CA PRO A 163 15.01 -6.71 -12.20
C PRO A 163 16.45 -7.18 -12.00
N GLY A 164 17.28 -6.96 -13.02
CA GLY A 164 18.69 -7.32 -12.95
C GLY A 164 19.37 -6.64 -11.76
N THR A 165 20.42 -7.25 -11.23
CA THR A 165 21.32 -6.57 -10.30
C THR A 165 22.11 -5.52 -11.09
N ARG A 166 21.50 -4.36 -11.36
CA ARG A 166 22.28 -3.20 -11.76
C ARG A 166 23.28 -3.00 -10.63
N ARG A 167 24.57 -2.89 -10.96
CA ARG A 167 25.57 -2.38 -10.02
C ARG A 167 25.14 -0.95 -9.71
N GLN A 168 24.27 -0.76 -8.71
CA GLN A 168 24.03 0.56 -8.16
C GLN A 168 25.40 1.05 -7.71
N ARG A 169 25.91 2.07 -8.42
CA ARG A 169 27.25 2.62 -8.17
C ARG A 169 27.32 3.34 -6.83
N SER A 170 26.16 3.71 -6.28
CA SER A 170 26.01 4.42 -5.03
C SER A 170 25.16 3.60 -4.07
N PRO A 171 25.51 3.55 -2.77
CA PRO A 171 24.66 2.95 -1.76
C PRO A 171 23.31 3.67 -1.70
N PRO A 172 22.26 3.02 -1.19
CA PRO A 172 20.98 3.67 -0.94
C PRO A 172 21.19 4.90 -0.02
N PRO A 173 20.45 6.00 -0.28
CA PRO A 173 20.59 7.20 0.54
C PRO A 173 20.12 6.94 1.97
N ALA A 174 20.87 7.48 2.94
CA ALA A 174 20.54 7.41 4.36
C ALA A 174 19.93 8.76 4.84
N PRO A 175 19.06 8.74 5.86
CA PRO A 175 18.54 9.99 6.44
C PRO A 175 19.69 10.85 6.95
N ASP A 176 19.63 12.15 6.67
CA ASP A 176 20.58 13.14 7.16
C ASP A 176 19.88 14.25 7.96
N ARG A 177 20.67 15.07 8.64
CA ARG A 177 20.18 16.18 9.46
C ARG A 177 19.38 17.22 8.67
N ARG A 178 19.63 17.35 7.36
CA ARG A 178 18.89 18.27 6.50
C ARG A 178 17.48 17.75 6.27
N LEU A 179 17.32 16.46 5.97
CA LEU A 179 16.00 15.85 5.83
C LEU A 179 15.22 15.91 7.15
N ASP A 180 15.91 15.74 8.28
CA ASP A 180 15.30 15.88 9.61
C ASP A 180 14.70 17.27 9.87
N LEU A 181 15.32 18.32 9.32
CA LEU A 181 14.86 19.70 9.43
C LEU A 181 13.75 20.02 8.43
N ILE A 182 13.90 19.58 7.18
CA ILE A 182 13.01 20.00 6.08
C ILE A 182 11.69 19.24 6.10
N ALA A 183 11.68 17.95 6.47
CA ALA A 183 10.46 17.16 6.45
C ALA A 183 9.34 17.75 7.35
N PRO A 184 9.60 18.15 8.61
CA PRO A 184 8.58 18.82 9.43
C PRO A 184 8.10 20.15 8.85
N ILE A 185 8.97 20.95 8.23
CA ILE A 185 8.60 22.23 7.62
C ILE A 185 7.61 22.02 6.47
N LEU A 186 7.88 21.06 5.58
CA LEU A 186 6.96 20.72 4.50
C LEU A 186 5.64 20.15 5.04
N ALA A 187 5.70 19.28 6.06
CA ALA A 187 4.50 18.73 6.69
C ALA A 187 3.61 19.85 7.30
N GLU A 188 4.22 20.83 7.98
CA GLU A 188 3.52 22.00 8.52
C GLU A 188 2.84 22.81 7.41
N GLN A 189 3.55 23.11 6.33
CA GLN A 189 2.99 23.83 5.18
C GLN A 189 1.79 23.08 4.58
N LEU A 190 1.90 21.76 4.41
CA LEU A 190 0.84 20.92 3.86
C LEU A 190 -0.40 20.86 4.76
N LEU A 191 -0.22 20.82 6.08
CA LEU A 191 -1.32 20.82 7.05
C LEU A 191 -1.99 22.21 7.11
N ARG A 192 -1.21 23.29 7.18
CA ARG A 192 -1.73 24.67 7.16
C ARG A 192 -2.50 24.98 5.89
N ALA A 193 -2.02 24.55 4.72
CA ALA A 193 -2.71 24.74 3.44
C ALA A 193 -4.09 24.06 3.39
N ARG A 194 -4.37 23.14 4.32
CA ARG A 194 -5.65 22.41 4.45
C ARG A 194 -6.45 22.82 5.68
N ALA A 195 -6.00 23.85 6.41
CA ALA A 195 -6.55 24.24 7.71
C ALA A 195 -6.65 23.08 8.72
N ALA A 196 -5.73 22.12 8.63
CA ALA A 196 -5.68 20.98 9.52
C ALA A 196 -5.03 21.35 10.88
N PRO A 197 -5.37 20.66 11.97
CA PRO A 197 -4.65 20.78 13.24
C PRO A 197 -3.16 20.47 13.06
N LEU A 198 -2.34 21.18 13.84
CA LEU A 198 -0.89 20.95 13.86
C LEU A 198 -0.53 20.08 15.05
N PRO A 199 0.41 19.14 14.90
CA PRO A 199 0.88 18.35 16.02
C PRO A 199 1.61 19.23 17.03
N SER A 200 1.37 18.98 18.32
CA SER A 200 2.09 19.64 19.41
C SER A 200 3.57 19.29 19.45
N ASN A 201 3.96 18.12 18.92
CA ASN A 201 5.34 17.66 18.84
C ASN A 201 5.62 17.03 17.47
N TRP A 202 6.36 17.74 16.63
CA TRP A 202 6.75 17.30 15.29
C TRP A 202 7.63 16.07 15.25
N GLN A 203 8.49 15.85 16.25
CA GLN A 203 9.34 14.67 16.31
C GLN A 203 8.50 13.41 16.57
N ARG A 204 7.51 13.52 17.45
CA ARG A 204 6.57 12.42 17.73
C ARG A 204 5.59 12.18 16.58
N ALA A 205 5.13 13.26 15.94
CA ALA A 205 4.23 13.19 14.79
C ALA A 205 4.89 12.52 13.58
N ARG A 206 6.22 12.67 13.43
CA ARG A 206 6.98 12.04 12.35
C ARG A 206 7.06 10.52 12.55
N ALA A 207 6.12 9.83 11.94
CA ALA A 207 6.05 8.38 11.99
C ALA A 207 7.10 7.71 11.08
N GLN A 208 7.47 8.35 9.97
CA GLN A 208 8.45 7.79 9.04
C GLN A 208 9.15 8.89 8.22
N LEU A 209 10.42 8.67 7.91
CA LEU A 209 11.22 9.45 6.95
C LEU A 209 12.16 8.52 6.20
N VAL A 210 11.99 8.39 4.88
CA VAL A 210 12.77 7.49 4.02
C VAL A 210 13.35 8.28 2.85
N PRO A 211 14.68 8.36 2.71
CA PRO A 211 15.33 8.96 1.55
C PRO A 211 15.10 8.11 0.30
N LEU A 212 14.99 8.77 -0.85
CA LEU A 212 14.70 8.16 -2.14
C LEU A 212 15.72 8.60 -3.20
N PRO A 213 16.26 7.65 -3.99
CA PRO A 213 17.08 7.98 -5.15
C PRO A 213 16.18 8.41 -6.32
N LEU A 214 15.85 9.70 -6.38
CA LEU A 214 15.03 10.25 -7.48
C LEU A 214 15.91 10.53 -8.71
N PRO A 215 15.50 10.11 -9.93
CA PRO A 215 16.25 10.38 -11.15
C PRO A 215 16.48 11.88 -11.38
N GLY A 216 17.69 12.23 -11.82
CA GLY A 216 18.04 13.60 -12.20
C GLY A 216 18.36 14.55 -11.03
N ALA A 217 18.41 14.06 -9.79
CA ALA A 217 18.80 14.83 -8.62
C ALA A 217 20.15 14.39 -8.06
N THR A 218 21.01 15.35 -7.72
CA THR A 218 22.28 15.09 -7.01
C THR A 218 22.03 14.75 -5.53
N ASP A 219 21.07 15.45 -4.93
CA ASP A 219 20.61 15.20 -3.57
C ASP A 219 19.49 14.14 -3.56
N PRO A 220 19.34 13.36 -2.48
CA PRO A 220 18.22 12.45 -2.36
C PRO A 220 16.91 13.24 -2.18
N GLY A 221 15.86 12.76 -2.85
CA GLY A 221 14.49 13.04 -2.44
C GLY A 221 14.14 12.27 -1.18
N PHE A 222 12.91 12.39 -0.71
CA PHE A 222 12.44 11.58 0.42
C PHE A 222 10.92 11.41 0.41
N ALA A 223 10.46 10.34 1.03
CA ALA A 223 9.08 10.17 1.45
C ALA A 223 8.98 10.33 2.97
N ALA A 224 7.89 10.92 3.46
CA ALA A 224 7.65 11.05 4.88
C ALA A 224 6.17 10.87 5.22
N SER A 225 5.92 10.31 6.40
CA SER A 225 4.59 10.18 7.01
C SER A 225 4.56 10.93 8.32
N PHE A 226 3.59 11.84 8.48
CA PHE A 226 3.30 12.52 9.73
C PHE A 226 1.86 12.24 10.14
N LEU A 227 1.68 12.02 11.44
CA LEU A 227 0.40 11.72 12.07
C LEU A 227 0.08 12.77 13.13
N VAL A 228 -1.17 13.21 13.18
CA VAL A 228 -1.70 14.11 14.21
C VAL A 228 -2.74 13.33 14.99
N ASP A 229 -2.52 13.24 16.31
CA ASP A 229 -3.37 12.49 17.24
C ASP A 229 -3.60 11.03 16.81
N ASP A 230 -2.58 10.40 16.24
CA ASP A 230 -2.62 9.00 15.82
C ASP A 230 -1.22 8.33 15.85
N THR A 231 -1.20 7.01 15.66
CA THR A 231 0.00 6.18 15.49
C THR A 231 -0.15 5.20 14.32
N LEU A 232 0.98 4.78 13.73
CA LEU A 232 0.98 3.76 12.68
C LEU A 232 0.51 2.42 13.24
N GLY A 233 -0.54 1.89 12.62
CA GLY A 233 -1.18 0.64 13.03
C GLY A 233 -2.68 0.70 12.79
N THR A 234 -3.31 -0.46 12.76
CA THR A 234 -4.77 -0.53 12.71
C THR A 234 -5.38 -0.22 14.07
N GLY A 235 -6.62 0.28 14.08
CA GLY A 235 -7.29 0.75 15.30
C GLY A 235 -6.89 2.17 15.70
N LEU A 236 -7.44 2.66 16.82
CA LEU A 236 -7.37 4.04 17.33
C LEU A 236 -7.87 5.13 16.36
N ASP A 237 -8.57 6.10 16.95
CA ASP A 237 -9.04 7.41 16.48
C ASP A 237 -9.46 7.56 15.00
N ASP A 238 -10.78 7.63 14.81
CA ASP A 238 -11.40 8.13 13.57
C ASP A 238 -11.42 9.69 13.52
N GLU A 239 -10.72 10.37 14.43
CA GLU A 239 -10.68 11.84 14.52
C GLU A 239 -9.30 12.45 14.22
N GLY A 240 -8.27 11.62 14.06
CA GLY A 240 -6.91 12.06 13.75
C GLY A 240 -6.72 12.53 12.31
N HIS A 241 -5.47 12.88 12.00
CA HIS A 241 -5.06 13.24 10.64
C HIS A 241 -3.77 12.56 10.25
N SER A 242 -3.59 12.35 8.96
CA SER A 242 -2.27 12.01 8.42
C SER A 242 -1.93 12.80 7.18
N VAL A 243 -0.63 13.01 7.00
CA VAL A 243 -0.05 13.47 5.74
C VAL A 243 1.12 12.58 5.37
N PHE A 244 1.01 11.96 4.20
CA PHE A 244 2.10 11.30 3.52
C PHE A 244 2.50 12.14 2.31
N PHE A 245 3.79 12.34 2.09
CA PHE A 245 4.25 13.08 0.92
C PHE A 245 5.60 12.59 0.43
N VAL A 246 5.87 12.87 -0.85
CA VAL A 246 7.17 12.69 -1.51
C VAL A 246 7.70 14.06 -1.89
N ALA A 247 8.94 14.35 -1.50
CA ALA A 247 9.62 15.59 -1.80
C ALA A 247 10.86 15.34 -2.66
N ARG A 248 11.09 16.25 -3.61
CA ARG A 248 12.26 16.25 -4.49
C ARG A 248 13.09 17.50 -4.23
N PRO A 249 14.43 17.40 -4.23
CA PRO A 249 15.26 18.59 -4.16
C PRO A 249 15.08 19.46 -5.41
N VAL A 250 15.00 20.77 -5.20
CA VAL A 250 14.93 21.78 -6.25
C VAL A 250 16.11 22.72 -6.06
N ALA A 251 16.89 22.91 -7.13
CA ALA A 251 18.04 23.80 -7.10
C ALA A 251 17.63 25.18 -6.57
N GLN A 252 18.40 25.72 -5.62
CA GLN A 252 18.21 27.05 -5.00
C GLN A 252 16.96 27.21 -4.10
N THR A 253 15.91 26.41 -4.27
CA THR A 253 14.68 26.47 -3.45
C THR A 253 14.65 25.45 -2.31
N GLY A 254 15.57 24.47 -2.32
CA GLY A 254 15.62 23.43 -1.31
C GLY A 254 14.82 22.20 -1.76
N TYR A 255 13.55 22.10 -1.35
CA TYR A 255 12.70 20.95 -1.66
C TYR A 255 11.28 21.38 -2.04
N ASP A 256 10.67 20.62 -2.94
CA ASP A 256 9.26 20.76 -3.32
C ASP A 256 8.55 19.40 -3.27
N THR A 257 7.26 19.41 -2.96
CA THR A 257 6.43 18.21 -2.85
C THR A 257 5.92 17.80 -4.22
N ILE A 258 6.26 16.58 -4.65
CA ILE A 258 5.85 16.02 -5.94
C ILE A 258 4.67 15.05 -5.82
N PHE A 259 4.35 14.63 -4.60
CA PHE A 259 3.16 13.84 -4.28
C PHE A 259 2.72 14.16 -2.85
N VAL A 260 1.42 14.29 -2.64
CA VAL A 260 0.84 14.50 -1.31
C VAL A 260 -0.44 13.70 -1.19
N ARG A 261 -0.55 12.94 -0.11
CA ARG A 261 -1.78 12.32 0.36
C ARG A 261 -2.08 12.81 1.76
N TYR A 262 -3.26 13.38 1.93
CA TYR A 262 -3.77 13.85 3.21
C TYR A 262 -5.07 13.12 3.51
N ALA A 263 -5.24 12.70 4.76
CA ALA A 263 -6.47 12.11 5.25
C ALA A 263 -6.92 12.82 6.54
N ASP A 264 -8.17 13.25 6.52
CA ASP A 264 -8.93 13.75 7.67
C ASP A 264 -9.86 12.62 8.11
N TYR A 265 -9.54 11.97 9.23
CA TYR A 265 -10.17 10.71 9.58
C TYR A 265 -11.66 10.90 9.88
N ALA A 266 -12.07 12.07 10.36
CA ALA A 266 -13.47 12.38 10.61
C ALA A 266 -14.31 12.36 9.31
N ARG A 267 -13.66 12.55 8.15
CA ARG A 267 -14.30 12.58 6.84
C ARG A 267 -14.18 11.30 6.05
N VAL A 268 -13.00 10.68 6.04
CA VAL A 268 -12.70 9.52 5.18
C VAL A 268 -12.48 8.22 5.94
N GLY A 269 -12.52 8.27 7.28
CA GLY A 269 -12.04 7.21 8.16
C GLY A 269 -10.50 7.23 8.26
N LYS A 270 -9.96 6.44 9.18
CA LYS A 270 -8.51 6.32 9.32
C LYS A 270 -7.88 5.80 8.03
N GLU A 271 -6.88 6.53 7.54
CA GLU A 271 -6.01 6.15 6.43
C GLU A 271 -4.60 6.68 6.73
N ALA A 272 -3.76 5.90 7.42
CA ALA A 272 -2.39 6.28 7.79
C ALA A 272 -1.37 5.57 6.88
N PRO A 273 -0.81 6.23 5.85
CA PRO A 273 0.10 5.57 4.92
C PRO A 273 1.52 5.49 5.51
N ARG A 274 2.18 4.35 5.32
CA ARG A 274 3.60 4.11 5.58
C ARG A 274 4.24 3.55 4.32
N LEU A 275 5.39 4.09 3.93
CA LEU A 275 6.21 3.49 2.89
C LEU A 275 6.74 2.13 3.38
N VAL A 276 6.42 1.06 2.67
CA VAL A 276 7.02 -0.26 2.88
C VAL A 276 8.42 -0.25 2.30
N ASP A 277 8.52 0.04 0.99
CA ASP A 277 9.79 0.14 0.28
C ASP A 277 9.58 0.75 -1.12
N PHE A 278 10.67 0.87 -1.88
CA PHE A 278 10.67 1.29 -3.27
C PHE A 278 11.49 0.36 -4.17
N LEU A 279 11.07 0.24 -5.43
CA LEU A 279 11.72 -0.57 -6.45
C LEU A 279 11.31 -0.08 -7.85
N ASP A 280 12.25 -0.12 -8.79
CA ASP A 280 12.00 -0.03 -10.25
C ASP A 280 11.45 -1.39 -10.72
N TRP A 281 10.16 -1.65 -10.48
CA TRP A 281 9.57 -2.97 -10.71
C TRP A 281 9.07 -3.15 -12.14
N ASN A 282 8.77 -2.06 -12.85
CA ASN A 282 8.41 -2.07 -14.28
C ASN A 282 9.63 -1.95 -15.21
N ARG A 283 10.82 -1.64 -14.67
CA ARG A 283 12.12 -1.55 -15.37
C ARG A 283 12.21 -0.34 -16.31
N ASP A 284 11.62 0.79 -15.92
CA ASP A 284 11.63 2.03 -16.68
C ASP A 284 12.69 3.04 -16.20
N ASP A 285 13.61 2.61 -15.32
CA ASP A 285 14.63 3.45 -14.66
C ASP A 285 14.07 4.49 -13.67
N ARG A 286 12.83 4.31 -13.22
CA ARG A 286 12.18 5.12 -12.18
C ARG A 286 11.84 4.23 -11.00
N VAL A 287 11.66 4.87 -9.85
CA VAL A 287 11.30 4.14 -8.63
C VAL A 287 9.81 4.26 -8.41
N GLU A 288 9.17 3.12 -8.17
CA GLU A 288 7.83 3.08 -7.64
C GLU A 288 7.87 2.78 -6.14
N LEU A 289 6.85 3.27 -5.43
CA LEU A 289 6.74 3.22 -3.99
C LEU A 289 5.57 2.30 -3.62
N LEU A 290 5.83 1.28 -2.78
CA LEU A 290 4.76 0.49 -2.18
C LEU A 290 4.44 1.05 -0.80
N LEU A 291 3.18 1.41 -0.57
CA LEU A 291 2.67 1.88 0.72
C LEU A 291 1.82 0.81 1.38
N GLU A 292 1.93 0.66 2.69
CA GLU A 292 0.94 0.01 3.54
C GLU A 292 0.13 1.11 4.22
N VAL A 293 -1.19 1.06 4.06
CA VAL A 293 -2.11 2.05 4.59
C VAL A 293 -2.89 1.40 5.71
N PHE A 294 -2.75 1.94 6.91
CA PHE A 294 -3.47 1.46 8.07
C PHE A 294 -4.80 2.21 8.21
N GLY A 295 -5.90 1.46 8.24
CA GLY A 295 -7.23 1.97 8.57
C GLY A 295 -7.70 1.53 9.94
N SER A 296 -8.96 1.85 10.26
CA SER A 296 -9.51 1.63 11.61
C SER A 296 -9.60 0.13 11.97
N SER A 297 -9.82 -0.75 10.98
CA SER A 297 -9.97 -2.20 11.24
C SER A 297 -9.16 -3.10 10.29
N ASP A 298 -8.53 -2.52 9.29
CA ASP A 298 -7.87 -3.18 8.18
C ASP A 298 -6.62 -2.43 7.76
N ALA A 299 -5.76 -3.10 7.01
CA ALA A 299 -4.65 -2.48 6.31
C ALA A 299 -4.66 -2.98 4.88
N TRP A 300 -4.28 -2.12 3.95
CA TRP A 300 -4.19 -2.46 2.53
C TRP A 300 -2.94 -1.86 1.92
N PHE A 301 -2.58 -2.37 0.73
CA PHE A 301 -1.48 -1.81 -0.03
C PHE A 301 -1.97 -0.78 -1.03
N GLU A 302 -1.19 0.28 -1.20
CA GLU A 302 -1.29 1.22 -2.32
C GLU A 302 0.08 1.33 -2.98
N ALA A 303 0.12 1.80 -4.22
CA ALA A 303 1.38 2.11 -4.87
C ALA A 303 1.34 3.50 -5.48
N VAL A 304 2.49 4.17 -5.43
CA VAL A 304 2.73 5.47 -6.06
C VAL A 304 3.83 5.29 -7.09
N GLY A 305 3.59 5.74 -8.31
CA GLY A 305 4.52 5.63 -9.43
C GLY A 305 4.47 6.91 -10.27
N GLN A 306 5.40 7.02 -11.22
CA GLN A 306 5.48 8.18 -12.09
C GLN A 306 4.77 7.91 -13.42
N ILE A 307 3.63 8.57 -13.66
CA ILE A 307 2.90 8.53 -14.94
C ILE A 307 2.98 9.93 -15.56
N ASP A 308 3.33 10.01 -16.86
CA ASP A 308 3.47 11.27 -17.59
C ASP A 308 4.35 12.33 -16.87
N GLY A 309 5.40 11.85 -16.21
CA GLY A 309 6.34 12.69 -15.48
C GLY A 309 5.86 13.14 -14.09
N ARG A 310 4.68 12.73 -13.63
CA ARG A 310 4.11 13.10 -12.33
C ARG A 310 3.95 11.90 -11.41
N PHE A 311 4.27 12.08 -10.12
CA PHE A 311 3.98 11.05 -9.12
C PHE A 311 2.49 11.04 -8.82
N GLN A 312 1.88 9.87 -8.94
CA GLN A 312 0.47 9.67 -8.63
C GLN A 312 0.23 8.26 -8.12
N ARG A 313 -0.94 8.05 -7.52
CA ARG A 313 -1.35 6.70 -7.10
C ARG A 313 -1.62 5.85 -8.33
N VAL A 314 -0.93 4.72 -8.44
CA VAL A 314 -1.03 3.76 -9.54
C VAL A 314 -1.70 2.44 -9.14
N PHE A 315 -1.97 2.27 -7.84
CA PHE A 315 -2.62 1.09 -7.29
C PHE A 315 -3.38 1.41 -6.00
N ASP A 316 -4.57 0.83 -5.86
CA ASP A 316 -5.34 0.78 -4.63
C ASP A 316 -5.83 -0.65 -4.40
N GLY A 317 -5.22 -1.29 -3.40
CA GLY A 317 -5.50 -2.66 -2.98
C GLY A 317 -6.58 -2.76 -1.91
N ARG A 318 -7.26 -1.66 -1.54
CA ARG A 318 -8.31 -1.70 -0.53
C ARG A 318 -9.41 -2.65 -0.99
N CYS A 319 -9.81 -3.52 -0.09
CA CYS A 319 -10.89 -4.45 -0.31
C CYS A 319 -12.10 -4.01 0.50
N GLU A 320 -13.28 -4.14 -0.07
CA GLU A 320 -14.51 -3.91 0.67
C GLU A 320 -14.76 -5.12 1.57
N ARG A 321 -14.64 -4.94 2.88
CA ARG A 321 -15.16 -5.95 3.82
C ARG A 321 -16.69 -5.93 3.74
N PRO A 322 -17.36 -7.09 3.68
CA PRO A 322 -18.80 -7.14 3.94
C PRO A 322 -19.03 -6.56 5.33
N ARG A 323 -19.70 -5.40 5.43
CA ARG A 323 -20.16 -4.89 6.72
C ARG A 323 -21.06 -5.98 7.30
N LEU A 324 -20.64 -6.59 8.42
CA LEU A 324 -21.55 -7.36 9.24
C LEU A 324 -22.69 -6.41 9.60
N ARG A 325 -23.87 -6.60 8.99
CA ARG A 325 -25.08 -5.94 9.45
C ARG A 325 -25.30 -6.47 10.85
N VAL A 326 -24.92 -5.70 11.87
CA VAL A 326 -25.47 -5.89 13.20
C VAL A 326 -26.95 -5.57 13.04
N PRO A 327 -27.88 -6.54 13.21
CA PRO A 327 -29.29 -6.22 13.17
C PRO A 327 -29.54 -5.15 14.25
N ALA A 328 -30.17 -4.05 13.85
CA ALA A 328 -30.58 -3.02 14.77
C ALA A 328 -31.35 -3.69 15.90
N VAL A 329 -30.83 -3.57 17.13
CA VAL A 329 -31.61 -3.89 18.31
C VAL A 329 -32.74 -2.87 18.31
N THR A 330 -33.92 -3.29 17.87
CA THR A 330 -35.16 -2.57 18.16
C THR A 330 -35.23 -2.46 19.67
N GLN A 331 -34.93 -1.29 20.21
CA GLN A 331 -35.25 -0.98 21.59
C GLN A 331 -36.76 -0.96 21.70
N ASP A 332 -37.32 -2.11 22.04
CA ASP A 332 -38.71 -2.22 22.42
C ASP A 332 -38.88 -1.44 23.73
N THR A 333 -39.41 -0.24 23.59
CA THR A 333 -39.57 0.72 24.68
C THR A 333 -40.81 0.30 25.45
N GLY A 334 -40.67 -0.69 26.34
CA GLY A 334 -41.83 -1.29 26.98
C GLY A 334 -41.52 -2.24 28.14
N ALA A 335 -40.66 -1.85 29.08
CA ALA A 335 -40.63 -2.50 30.39
C ALA A 335 -40.31 -1.48 31.50
N PRO A 336 -41.09 -1.47 32.61
CA PRO A 336 -40.98 -0.46 33.64
C PRO A 336 -39.70 -0.62 34.47
N SER A 337 -39.13 0.52 34.84
CA SER A 337 -37.93 0.67 35.65
C SER A 337 -38.12 0.03 37.03
N VAL A 338 -37.45 -1.09 37.29
CA VAL A 338 -37.25 -1.61 38.65
C VAL A 338 -36.00 -0.95 39.21
N THR A 339 -36.18 -0.03 40.15
CA THR A 339 -35.11 0.58 40.93
C THR A 339 -34.41 -0.50 41.78
N PRO A 340 -33.10 -0.76 41.61
CA PRO A 340 -32.38 -1.65 42.51
C PRO A 340 -32.10 -0.92 43.85
N PRO A 341 -32.21 -1.61 45.00
CA PRO A 341 -31.94 -1.01 46.29
C PRO A 341 -30.45 -0.67 46.45
N ARG A 342 -30.22 0.50 47.03
CA ARG A 342 -28.93 1.09 47.40
C ARG A 342 -28.17 0.13 48.32
N ARG A 343 -27.17 -0.59 47.77
CA ARG A 343 -26.22 -1.35 48.59
C ARG A 343 -25.11 -0.41 49.08
N SER A 344 -25.03 -0.31 50.40
CA SER A 344 -23.96 0.32 51.15
C SER A 344 -22.60 -0.24 50.73
N ALA A 345 -21.66 0.67 50.41
CA ALA A 345 -20.27 0.32 50.15
C ALA A 345 -19.59 -0.17 51.44
N PRO A 346 -18.90 -1.33 51.44
CA PRO A 346 -17.93 -1.63 52.48
C PRO A 346 -16.65 -0.83 52.27
N ALA A 347 -16.07 -0.42 53.39
CA ALA A 347 -14.91 0.44 53.51
C ALA A 347 -13.68 -0.09 52.73
N ALA A 348 -12.93 0.87 52.17
CA ALA A 348 -11.66 0.63 51.50
C ALA A 348 -10.66 -0.05 52.43
N GLU A 349 -10.34 -1.31 52.12
CA GLU A 349 -9.21 -2.02 52.70
C GLU A 349 -7.95 -1.61 51.94
N ARG A 350 -7.06 -0.89 52.63
CA ARG A 350 -5.75 -0.45 52.11
C ARG A 350 -4.90 -1.68 51.76
N PRO A 351 -4.34 -1.79 50.55
CA PRO A 351 -3.29 -2.76 50.28
C PRO A 351 -2.00 -2.34 51.01
N ALA A 352 -1.43 -3.27 51.78
CA ALA A 352 -0.10 -3.15 52.36
C ALA A 352 0.98 -2.99 51.28
N PRO A 353 2.08 -2.27 51.53
CA PRO A 353 3.13 -2.07 50.55
C PRO A 353 3.84 -3.38 50.24
N ALA A 354 3.89 -3.73 48.95
CA ALA A 354 4.65 -4.86 48.45
C ALA A 354 6.16 -4.64 48.73
N ALA A 355 6.77 -5.64 49.36
CA ALA A 355 8.20 -5.72 49.61
C ALA A 355 8.99 -5.66 48.29
N ALA A 356 10.05 -4.84 48.28
CA ALA A 356 11.00 -4.74 47.19
C ALA A 356 11.76 -6.07 47.00
N PRO A 357 11.97 -6.54 45.76
CA PRO A 357 12.91 -7.63 45.51
C PRO A 357 14.35 -7.13 45.70
N GLU A 358 15.11 -7.86 46.53
CA GLU A 358 16.54 -7.66 46.76
C GLU A 358 17.34 -7.72 45.45
N LEU A 359 18.10 -6.64 45.21
CA LEU A 359 19.15 -6.53 44.20
C LEU A 359 20.35 -7.37 44.62
N LEU A 360 20.48 -8.59 44.06
CA LEU A 360 21.74 -9.32 44.02
C LEU A 360 22.46 -9.01 42.70
N GLY A 361 23.61 -8.36 42.79
CA GLY A 361 24.59 -8.25 41.69
C GLY A 361 24.91 -6.83 41.21
N ARG A 362 25.53 -6.00 42.06
CA ARG A 362 26.32 -4.83 41.61
C ARG A 362 27.71 -5.32 41.20
N PRO A 363 28.16 -5.13 39.94
CA PRO A 363 29.57 -5.03 39.64
C PRO A 363 30.07 -3.63 40.03
N ALA A 364 31.25 -3.57 40.63
CA ALA A 364 31.91 -2.37 41.11
C ALA A 364 32.10 -1.32 40.00
N ALA A 365 31.89 -0.05 40.36
CA ALA A 365 32.24 1.09 39.52
C ALA A 365 33.76 1.12 39.22
N PRO A 366 34.19 1.29 37.96
CA PRO A 366 35.59 1.52 37.67
C PRO A 366 36.01 2.90 38.17
N ARG A 367 37.08 2.92 38.98
CA ARG A 367 37.76 4.13 39.46
C ARG A 367 38.10 5.05 38.28
N ALA A 368 37.75 6.32 38.41
CA ALA A 368 38.15 7.38 37.51
C ALA A 368 39.68 7.43 37.38
N ARG A 369 40.19 7.35 36.14
CA ARG A 369 41.59 7.65 35.83
C ARG A 369 41.79 9.17 35.79
N PRO A 370 42.94 9.69 36.24
CA PRO A 370 43.24 11.12 36.24
C PRO A 370 43.33 11.68 34.80
N ARG A 371 42.84 12.91 34.68
CA ARG A 371 42.82 13.76 33.48
C ARG A 371 44.25 13.95 32.92
N PRO A 372 44.52 13.73 31.62
CA PRO A 372 45.75 14.23 31.01
C PRO A 372 45.69 15.76 30.87
N ALA A 373 46.84 16.41 31.08
CA ALA A 373 47.06 17.85 30.98
C ALA A 373 46.74 18.40 29.57
N PRO A 374 46.37 19.69 29.44
CA PRO A 374 46.07 20.29 28.14
C PRO A 374 47.34 20.39 27.28
N ALA A 375 47.24 19.90 26.04
CA ALA A 375 48.25 20.11 25.01
C ALA A 375 48.15 21.54 24.46
N ASP A 376 49.32 22.12 24.18
CA ASP A 376 49.53 23.46 23.67
C ASP A 376 48.66 23.79 22.45
N THR A 377 47.97 24.93 22.55
CA THR A 377 47.22 25.53 21.44
C THR A 377 48.19 26.34 20.58
N PRO A 378 48.36 26.02 19.28
CA PRO A 378 49.12 26.89 18.39
C PRO A 378 48.37 28.21 18.14
N PRO A 379 49.08 29.35 18.01
CA PRO A 379 48.45 30.66 17.88
C PRO A 379 47.69 30.83 16.56
N PRO A 380 46.64 31.68 16.52
CA PRO A 380 45.88 31.94 15.31
C PRO A 380 46.70 32.71 14.27
N ALA A 381 46.59 32.28 13.00
CA ALA A 381 47.15 32.99 11.86
C ALA A 381 46.56 34.41 11.73
N PRO A 382 47.35 35.40 11.32
CA PRO A 382 46.93 36.79 11.25
C PRO A 382 45.88 37.04 10.16
N ARG A 383 44.93 37.93 10.49
CA ARG A 383 43.89 38.46 9.60
C ARG A 383 44.54 39.34 8.53
N ASP A 384 44.47 38.91 7.29
CA ASP A 384 44.76 39.81 6.17
C ASP A 384 43.61 40.79 5.96
N THR A 385 44.04 42.04 5.83
CA THR A 385 43.26 43.25 5.86
C THR A 385 42.86 43.60 4.43
N LEU A 386 41.57 43.76 4.18
CA LEU A 386 41.06 44.39 2.96
C LEU A 386 41.41 45.87 2.95
N ALA A 387 42.02 46.34 1.87
CA ALA A 387 41.96 47.73 1.43
C ALA A 387 42.10 47.82 -0.11
N PRO A 388 41.56 48.88 -0.73
CA PRO A 388 40.85 48.81 -2.01
C PRO A 388 41.66 49.38 -3.19
N ASP A 389 41.27 49.02 -4.42
CA ASP A 389 41.32 49.92 -5.59
C ASP A 389 40.51 49.27 -6.75
N THR A 390 39.41 49.85 -7.24
CA THR A 390 39.24 51.01 -8.14
C THR A 390 39.07 50.58 -9.62
N ALA A 391 37.85 50.88 -10.10
CA ALA A 391 37.34 51.08 -11.47
C ALA A 391 38.15 50.68 -12.73
N GLY A 392 37.44 50.07 -13.69
CA GLY A 392 37.77 50.15 -15.12
C GLY A 392 37.12 49.07 -16.01
N ALA A 393 35.95 49.34 -16.59
CA ALA A 393 35.44 48.66 -17.79
C ALA A 393 36.02 49.35 -19.07
N PRO A 394 35.62 49.03 -20.31
CA PRO A 394 35.37 47.75 -21.00
C PRO A 394 36.27 47.61 -22.27
N GLY A 395 36.26 46.47 -22.98
CA GLY A 395 36.98 46.35 -24.26
C GLY A 395 36.69 45.08 -25.06
N SER A 396 36.25 45.28 -26.29
CA SER A 396 35.72 44.33 -27.27
C SER A 396 36.73 43.35 -27.90
N SER A 397 36.14 42.38 -28.64
CA SER A 397 36.66 41.75 -29.87
C SER A 397 37.65 40.58 -29.73
N LEU A 398 37.17 39.34 -29.86
CA LEU A 398 37.23 38.52 -31.09
C LEU A 398 36.62 37.12 -30.84
#